data_AF-A0A417KY54-F1
#
_entry.id   AF-A0A417KY54-F1
#
_cell.length_a   1.000
_cell.length_b   1.000
_cell.length_c   1.000
_cell.angle_alpha   90.00
_cell.angle_beta   90.00
_cell.angle_gamma   90.00
#
_symmetry.space_group_name_H-M   'P 1'
#
loop_
_entity.id
_entity.type
_entity.pdbx_description
1 polymer ?
#
loop_
_entity_poly.entity_id
_entity_poly.type
_entity_poly.pdbx_seq_one_letter_code
_entity_poly.pdbx_strand_id
1 'polypeptide(L)'
;MNPVEKNYLKELLEYIGLDLRMDDKESEYSIICDAEGIAYARVRDGGYHINDSVPLEKEYQIQDAIQRAYGFRVQFERSESLDSLGVNGYRKIGGFGDAVLAAKLMQDNRMEYVVWNYDANRKGLNQGAYCSQLETAKMKLLEREHILPFGYKLLNVTEFTRYEQMKESEEVLNASWEDEEMER
;
A
#
# COMPACT_ATOMS: atom_id res chain seq x y z
N MET A 1 -15.22 1.92 -10.55
CA MET A 1 -14.05 2.04 -9.66
C MET A 1 -12.96 1.12 -10.16
N ASN A 2 -11.73 1.63 -10.26
CA ASN A 2 -10.56 0.84 -10.64
C ASN A 2 -10.35 -0.39 -9.72
N PRO A 3 -9.98 -1.58 -10.25
CA PRO A 3 -9.75 -2.78 -9.45
C PRO A 3 -8.74 -2.62 -8.31
N VAL A 4 -7.63 -1.90 -8.53
CA VAL A 4 -6.57 -1.70 -7.52
C VAL A 4 -7.11 -0.92 -6.32
N GLU A 5 -7.81 0.18 -6.60
CA GLU A 5 -8.47 1.00 -5.58
C GLU A 5 -9.53 0.18 -4.83
N LYS A 6 -10.35 -0.57 -5.56
CA LYS A 6 -11.41 -1.41 -4.97
C LYS A 6 -10.87 -2.47 -4.02
N ASN A 7 -9.78 -3.15 -4.38
CA ASN A 7 -9.19 -4.20 -3.53
C ASN A 7 -8.67 -3.61 -2.22
N TYR A 8 -7.89 -2.53 -2.29
CA TYR A 8 -7.33 -1.95 -1.08
C TYR A 8 -8.39 -1.22 -0.24
N LEU A 9 -9.38 -0.58 -0.86
CA LEU A 9 -10.53 -0.02 -0.14
C LEU A 9 -11.25 -1.12 0.65
N LYS A 10 -11.48 -2.28 0.04
CA LYS A 10 -12.10 -3.42 0.73
C LYS A 10 -11.29 -3.85 1.96
N GLU A 11 -9.98 -4.00 1.82
CA GLU A 11 -9.10 -4.33 2.96
C GLU A 11 -9.19 -3.28 4.08
N LEU A 12 -9.14 -1.99 3.74
CA LEU A 12 -9.22 -0.90 4.73
C LEU A 12 -10.57 -0.87 5.46
N LEU A 13 -11.66 -1.13 4.74
CA LEU A 13 -13.00 -1.17 5.32
C LEU A 13 -13.17 -2.35 6.29
N GLU A 14 -12.62 -3.53 5.96
CA GLU A 14 -12.62 -4.69 6.85
C GLU A 14 -11.99 -4.37 8.22
N TYR A 15 -10.89 -3.59 8.25
CA TYR A 15 -10.24 -3.16 9.50
C TYR A 15 -11.09 -2.24 10.38
N ILE A 16 -12.02 -1.48 9.79
CA ILE A 16 -12.91 -0.56 10.52
C ILE A 16 -14.33 -1.12 10.69
N GLY A 17 -14.52 -2.41 10.39
CA GLY A 17 -15.77 -3.16 10.56
C GLY A 17 -16.84 -2.81 9.52
N LEU A 18 -16.45 -2.45 8.31
CA LEU A 18 -17.34 -2.11 7.20
C LEU A 18 -17.14 -3.03 5.99
N ASP A 19 -18.18 -3.14 5.17
CA ASP A 19 -18.20 -3.90 3.94
C ASP A 19 -18.29 -2.98 2.71
N LEU A 20 -17.70 -3.43 1.60
CA LEU A 20 -17.88 -2.84 0.27
C LEU A 20 -18.74 -3.76 -0.59
N ARG A 21 -19.95 -3.31 -0.94
CA ARG A 21 -20.92 -4.05 -1.78
C ARG A 21 -21.13 -3.35 -3.11
N MET A 22 -21.52 -4.08 -4.15
CA MET A 22 -21.95 -3.46 -5.41
C MET A 22 -23.38 -2.93 -5.24
N ASP A 23 -23.68 -1.79 -5.85
CA ASP A 23 -25.07 -1.33 -5.93
C ASP A 23 -25.80 -2.16 -7.01
N ASP A 24 -26.85 -2.88 -6.60
CA ASP A 24 -27.67 -3.71 -7.49
C ASP A 24 -28.49 -2.86 -8.49
N LYS A 25 -28.65 -1.56 -8.23
CA LYS A 25 -29.48 -0.64 -9.02
C LYS A 25 -28.66 0.29 -9.92
N GLU A 26 -27.41 0.56 -9.57
CA GLU A 26 -26.50 1.40 -10.35
C GLU A 26 -25.12 0.74 -10.44
N SER A 27 -24.81 0.09 -11.56
CA SER A 27 -23.57 -0.65 -11.80
C SER A 27 -22.27 0.17 -11.68
N GLU A 28 -22.38 1.47 -11.45
CA GLU A 28 -21.27 2.42 -11.34
C GLU A 28 -20.79 2.64 -9.90
N TYR A 29 -21.62 2.33 -8.90
CA TYR A 29 -21.34 2.62 -7.49
C TYR A 29 -21.05 1.37 -6.68
N SER A 30 -20.14 1.54 -5.71
CA SER A 30 -19.98 0.62 -4.59
C SER A 30 -20.57 1.28 -3.33
N ILE A 31 -21.27 0.49 -2.53
CA ILE A 31 -21.89 0.91 -1.28
C ILE A 31 -20.97 0.48 -0.14
N ILE A 32 -20.60 1.44 0.71
CA ILE A 32 -19.96 1.18 1.99
C ILE A 32 -21.07 1.04 3.03
N CYS A 33 -21.09 -0.07 3.74
CA CYS A 33 -22.13 -0.36 4.73
C CYS A 33 -21.57 -1.12 5.93
N ASP A 34 -22.33 -1.14 7.03
CA ASP A 34 -22.02 -1.99 8.19
C ASP A 34 -22.54 -3.44 8.00
N ALA A 35 -22.32 -4.26 9.03
CA ALA A 35 -22.74 -5.67 9.05
C ALA A 35 -24.28 -5.84 8.93
N GLU A 36 -25.06 -4.87 9.40
CA GLU A 36 -26.53 -4.87 9.28
C GLU A 36 -27.01 -4.44 7.88
N GLY A 37 -26.08 -3.98 7.03
CA GLY A 37 -26.36 -3.50 5.68
C GLY A 37 -26.81 -2.05 5.63
N ILE A 38 -26.62 -1.27 6.71
CA ILE A 38 -26.90 0.16 6.71
C ILE A 38 -25.85 0.86 5.87
N ALA A 39 -26.28 1.54 4.81
CA ALA A 39 -25.40 2.27 3.92
C ALA A 39 -24.86 3.55 4.59
N TYR A 40 -23.55 3.73 4.56
CA TYR A 40 -22.87 4.94 5.04
C TYR A 40 -22.37 5.82 3.91
N ALA A 41 -21.90 5.22 2.81
CA ALA A 41 -21.44 5.99 1.67
C ALA A 41 -21.67 5.25 0.34
N ARG A 42 -21.74 6.03 -0.73
CA ARG A 42 -21.62 5.55 -2.11
C ARG A 42 -20.33 6.06 -2.71
N VAL A 43 -19.58 5.18 -3.33
CA VAL A 43 -18.26 5.48 -3.91
C VAL A 43 -18.22 5.03 -5.36
N ARG A 44 -17.67 5.88 -6.22
CA ARG A 44 -17.38 5.57 -7.62
C ARG A 44 -15.96 6.03 -7.96
N ASP A 45 -15.57 5.80 -9.20
CA ASP A 45 -14.28 6.29 -9.68
C ASP A 45 -14.23 7.83 -9.61
N GLY A 46 -13.25 8.37 -8.88
CA GLY A 46 -13.05 9.81 -8.77
C GLY A 46 -14.06 10.57 -7.90
N GLY A 47 -14.90 9.91 -7.10
CA GLY A 47 -15.79 10.62 -6.18
C GLY A 47 -16.62 9.73 -5.25
N TYR A 48 -17.09 10.33 -4.16
CA TYR A 48 -17.92 9.66 -3.17
C TYR A 48 -18.96 10.61 -2.57
N HIS A 49 -20.00 10.03 -1.98
CA HIS A 49 -21.01 10.72 -1.20
C HIS A 49 -21.23 9.96 0.11
N ILE A 50 -21.17 10.68 1.23
CA ILE A 50 -21.42 10.14 2.58
C ILE A 50 -22.81 10.59 3.00
N ASN A 51 -23.57 9.68 3.60
CA ASN A 51 -24.92 9.97 4.08
C ASN A 51 -24.86 10.88 5.32
N ASP A 52 -25.74 11.89 5.38
CA ASP A 52 -25.77 12.89 6.47
C ASP A 52 -26.00 12.29 7.86
N SER A 53 -26.53 11.06 7.94
CA SER A 53 -26.79 10.36 9.20
C SER A 53 -25.58 9.61 9.76
N VAL A 54 -24.45 9.59 9.06
CA VAL A 54 -23.23 8.89 9.50
C VAL A 54 -22.59 9.68 10.65
N PRO A 55 -22.26 9.04 11.79
CA PRO A 55 -21.54 9.71 12.86
C PRO A 55 -20.19 10.26 12.39
N LEU A 56 -19.82 11.46 12.84
CA LEU A 56 -18.62 12.17 12.38
C LEU A 56 -17.33 11.35 12.46
N GLU A 57 -17.15 10.57 13.53
CA GLU A 57 -15.98 9.66 13.66
C GLU A 57 -15.94 8.62 12.53
N LYS A 58 -17.10 8.04 12.22
CA LYS A 58 -17.23 7.02 11.17
C LYS A 58 -17.06 7.64 9.78
N GLU A 59 -17.56 8.86 9.59
CA GLU A 59 -17.33 9.65 8.38
C GLU A 59 -15.82 9.84 8.13
N TYR A 60 -15.06 10.28 9.14
CA TYR A 60 -13.60 10.45 9.01
C TYR A 60 -12.89 9.15 8.65
N GLN A 61 -13.27 8.02 9.28
CA GLN A 61 -12.69 6.71 8.96
C GLN A 61 -12.96 6.30 7.50
N ILE A 62 -14.16 6.55 7.00
CA ILE A 62 -14.54 6.25 5.61
C ILE A 62 -13.76 7.15 4.64
N GLN A 63 -13.66 8.45 4.92
CA GLN A 63 -12.92 9.39 4.09
C GLN A 63 -11.43 9.03 4.01
N ASP A 64 -10.80 8.69 5.14
CA ASP A 64 -9.41 8.23 5.19
C ASP A 64 -9.22 6.96 4.33
N ALA A 65 -10.10 5.98 4.50
CA ALA A 65 -10.03 4.73 3.73
C ALA A 65 -10.13 4.97 2.22
N ILE A 66 -11.06 5.81 1.77
CA ILE A 66 -11.23 6.18 0.35
C ILE A 66 -9.99 6.90 -0.16
N GLN A 67 -9.47 7.88 0.58
CA GLN A 67 -8.28 8.64 0.18
C GLN A 67 -7.04 7.75 0.07
N ARG A 68 -6.83 6.84 1.04
CA ARG A 68 -5.72 5.89 1.03
C ARG A 68 -5.81 4.90 -0.12
N ALA A 69 -7.02 4.40 -0.41
CA ALA A 69 -7.26 3.51 -1.54
C ALA A 69 -6.93 4.18 -2.87
N TYR A 70 -7.41 5.41 -3.06
CA TYR A 70 -7.12 6.22 -4.23
C TYR A 70 -5.62 6.54 -4.36
N GLY A 71 -4.98 6.93 -3.25
CA GLY A 71 -3.55 7.21 -3.21
C GLY A 71 -2.70 6.00 -3.62
N PHE A 72 -3.05 4.82 -3.10
CA PHE A 72 -2.40 3.57 -3.48
C PHE A 72 -2.59 3.24 -4.97
N ARG A 73 -3.79 3.42 -5.53
CA ARG A 73 -4.03 3.25 -6.97
C ARG A 73 -3.07 4.11 -7.79
N VAL A 74 -2.99 5.41 -7.48
CA VAL A 74 -2.12 6.36 -8.19
C VAL A 74 -0.66 5.95 -8.08
N GLN A 75 -0.22 5.52 -6.90
CA GLN A 75 1.13 5.02 -6.69
C GLN A 75 1.41 3.77 -7.53
N PHE A 76 0.54 2.77 -7.45
CA PHE A 76 0.68 1.51 -8.20
C PHE A 76 0.78 1.74 -9.71
N GLU A 77 -0.05 2.64 -10.26
CA GLU A 77 -0.03 2.99 -11.70
C GLU A 77 1.30 3.64 -12.12
N ARG A 78 1.94 4.38 -11.22
CA ARG A 78 3.22 5.08 -11.44
C ARG A 78 4.45 4.25 -11.11
N SER A 79 4.29 3.19 -10.33
CA SER A 79 5.37 2.32 -9.89
C SER A 79 6.09 1.63 -11.06
N GLU A 80 7.40 1.52 -10.93
CA GLU A 80 8.29 0.83 -11.87
C GLU A 80 7.90 -0.64 -12.02
N SER A 81 7.94 -1.14 -13.27
CA SER A 81 7.77 -2.56 -13.56
C SER A 81 9.04 -3.33 -13.19
N LEU A 82 8.88 -4.50 -12.57
CA LEU A 82 9.98 -5.40 -12.20
C LEU A 82 10.27 -6.48 -13.25
N ASP A 83 9.69 -6.37 -14.45
CA ASP A 83 9.90 -7.34 -15.54
C ASP A 83 11.39 -7.52 -15.88
N SER A 84 12.19 -6.45 -15.77
CA SER A 84 13.65 -6.47 -16.02
C SER A 84 14.43 -7.34 -15.04
N LEU A 85 13.86 -7.63 -13.86
CA LEU A 85 14.42 -8.51 -12.84
C LEU A 85 13.87 -9.94 -12.92
N GLY A 86 13.13 -10.26 -13.99
CA GLY A 86 12.60 -11.60 -14.26
C GLY A 86 11.26 -11.92 -13.57
N VAL A 87 10.58 -10.94 -12.97
CA VAL A 87 9.31 -11.13 -12.27
C VAL A 87 8.15 -10.41 -12.97
N ASN A 88 7.51 -11.12 -13.90
CA ASN A 88 6.57 -10.51 -14.83
C ASN A 88 5.25 -10.01 -14.20
N GLY A 89 4.92 -8.76 -14.50
CA GLY A 89 3.66 -8.10 -14.12
C GLY A 89 3.63 -7.56 -12.69
N TYR A 90 4.75 -7.62 -11.96
CA TYR A 90 4.87 -6.99 -10.64
C TYR A 90 5.42 -5.58 -10.77
N ARG A 91 4.95 -4.71 -9.89
CA ARG A 91 5.43 -3.33 -9.78
C ARG A 91 5.99 -3.07 -8.39
N LYS A 92 7.06 -2.30 -8.30
CA LYS A 92 7.68 -1.89 -7.03
C LYS A 92 6.84 -0.80 -6.36
N ILE A 93 6.17 -1.15 -5.27
CA ILE A 93 5.33 -0.23 -4.50
C ILE A 93 5.97 0.25 -3.19
N GLY A 94 7.17 -0.25 -2.87
CA GLY A 94 8.01 0.20 -1.76
C GLY A 94 9.23 -0.70 -1.60
N GLY A 95 10.12 -0.37 -0.65
CA GLY A 95 11.24 -1.25 -0.30
C GLY A 95 12.13 -0.65 0.77
N PHE A 96 13.08 -1.41 1.29
CA PHE A 96 14.07 -0.87 2.22
C PHE A 96 15.31 -1.76 2.16
N GLY A 97 16.51 -1.16 2.11
CA GLY A 97 17.76 -1.93 2.01
C GLY A 97 17.78 -2.80 0.75
N ASP A 98 17.84 -4.12 0.94
CA ASP A 98 17.73 -5.11 -0.13
C ASP A 98 16.30 -5.61 -0.35
N ALA A 99 15.36 -5.31 0.54
CA ALA A 99 13.98 -5.75 0.46
C ALA A 99 13.13 -4.89 -0.50
N VAL A 100 12.25 -5.56 -1.24
CA VAL A 100 11.35 -4.96 -2.23
C VAL A 100 9.92 -5.40 -1.93
N LEU A 101 9.03 -4.44 -1.66
CA LEU A 101 7.60 -4.68 -1.64
C LEU A 101 7.04 -4.43 -3.05
N ALA A 102 6.50 -5.49 -3.62
CA ALA A 102 5.90 -5.45 -4.94
C ALA A 102 4.43 -5.86 -4.90
N ALA A 103 3.67 -5.40 -5.90
CA ALA A 103 2.28 -5.76 -6.09
C ALA A 103 1.98 -6.09 -7.54
N LYS A 104 0.97 -6.93 -7.75
CA LYS A 104 0.46 -7.32 -9.05
C LYS A 104 -1.06 -7.37 -9.05
N LEU A 105 -1.66 -6.79 -10.08
CA LEU A 105 -3.08 -6.98 -10.36
C LEU A 105 -3.24 -8.24 -11.22
N MET A 106 -3.93 -9.23 -10.67
CA MET A 106 -4.19 -10.52 -11.32
C MET A 106 -5.32 -10.41 -12.34
N GLN A 107 -5.43 -11.39 -13.25
CA GLN A 107 -6.46 -11.39 -14.30
C GLN A 107 -7.90 -11.42 -13.76
N ASP A 108 -8.09 -11.98 -12.56
CA ASP A 108 -9.37 -12.04 -11.85
C ASP A 108 -9.64 -10.79 -10.99
N ASN A 109 -8.90 -9.71 -11.23
CA ASN A 109 -8.96 -8.43 -10.51
C ASN A 109 -8.55 -8.51 -9.04
N ARG A 110 -7.93 -9.60 -8.55
CA ARG A 110 -7.36 -9.63 -7.20
C ARG A 110 -5.96 -9.03 -7.18
N MET A 111 -5.59 -8.43 -6.05
CA MET A 111 -4.21 -8.00 -5.81
C MET A 111 -3.41 -9.14 -5.19
N GLU A 112 -2.17 -9.28 -5.64
CA GLU A 112 -1.16 -10.09 -4.96
C GLU A 112 -0.01 -9.18 -4.54
N TYR A 113 0.49 -9.40 -3.33
CA TYR A 113 1.60 -8.66 -2.76
C TYR A 113 2.75 -9.61 -2.45
N VAL A 114 3.98 -9.15 -2.62
CA VAL A 114 5.16 -9.97 -2.33
C VAL A 114 6.28 -9.11 -1.80
N VAL A 115 6.97 -9.62 -0.78
CA VAL A 115 8.23 -9.07 -0.30
C VAL A 115 9.36 -9.93 -0.84
N TRP A 116 10.14 -9.38 -1.77
CA TRP A 116 11.36 -9.98 -2.31
C TRP A 116 12.61 -9.35 -1.71
N ASN A 117 13.77 -9.91 -2.02
CA ASN A 117 15.05 -9.25 -1.82
C ASN A 117 15.79 -9.20 -3.14
N TYR A 118 16.52 -8.13 -3.37
CA TYR A 118 17.55 -8.13 -4.38
C TYR A 118 18.58 -9.23 -4.12
N ASP A 119 19.10 -9.80 -5.20
CA ASP A 119 20.35 -10.54 -5.12
C ASP A 119 21.53 -9.61 -4.79
N ALA A 120 22.67 -10.20 -4.45
CA ALA A 120 23.84 -9.44 -4.01
C ALA A 120 24.35 -8.43 -5.05
N ASN A 121 24.03 -8.60 -6.34
CA ASN A 121 24.41 -7.69 -7.42
C ASN A 121 23.27 -6.77 -7.89
N ARG A 122 22.09 -6.84 -7.24
CA ARG A 122 20.85 -6.11 -7.57
C ARG A 122 20.36 -6.28 -9.01
N LYS A 123 20.67 -7.41 -9.66
CA LYS A 123 20.21 -7.75 -11.02
C LYS A 123 19.11 -8.80 -11.03
N GLY A 124 18.76 -9.35 -9.88
CA GLY A 124 17.69 -10.31 -9.72
C GLY A 124 16.99 -10.17 -8.38
N LEU A 125 15.92 -10.94 -8.22
CA LEU A 125 15.18 -11.06 -6.96
C LEU A 125 15.25 -12.49 -6.45
N ASN A 126 15.48 -12.63 -5.15
CA ASN A 126 15.58 -13.90 -4.43
C ASN A 126 14.20 -14.31 -3.87
N GLN A 127 14.18 -15.28 -2.95
CA GLN A 127 12.96 -15.86 -2.37
C GLN A 127 11.95 -14.79 -1.90
N GLY A 128 10.70 -14.93 -2.34
CA GLY A 128 9.60 -14.00 -2.05
C GLY A 128 8.65 -14.52 -0.97
N ALA A 129 8.17 -13.60 -0.13
CA ALA A 129 7.08 -13.84 0.81
C ALA A 129 5.77 -13.27 0.27
N TYR A 130 4.94 -14.13 -0.31
CA TYR A 130 3.66 -13.75 -0.93
C TYR A 130 2.56 -13.55 0.11
N CYS A 131 1.72 -12.53 -0.12
CA CYS A 131 0.62 -12.11 0.74
C CYS A 131 -0.60 -11.75 -0.09
N SER A 132 -1.79 -12.00 0.46
CA SER A 132 -3.07 -11.61 -0.14
C SER A 132 -3.58 -10.24 0.33
N GLN A 133 -2.91 -9.61 1.30
CA GLN A 133 -3.28 -8.32 1.88
C GLN A 133 -2.07 -7.38 1.94
N LEU A 134 -2.27 -6.10 1.63
CA LEU A 134 -1.20 -5.11 1.58
C LEU A 134 -0.60 -4.86 2.96
N GLU A 135 -1.45 -4.73 3.99
CA GLU A 135 -1.00 -4.48 5.36
C GLU A 135 -0.13 -5.63 5.91
N THR A 136 -0.45 -6.89 5.57
CA THR A 136 0.40 -8.03 5.92
C THR A 136 1.76 -7.95 5.21
N ALA A 137 1.79 -7.56 3.94
CA ALA A 137 3.02 -7.43 3.19
C ALA A 137 3.92 -6.31 3.75
N LYS A 138 3.33 -5.17 4.13
CA LYS A 138 4.03 -4.09 4.85
C LYS A 138 4.62 -4.56 6.17
N MET A 139 3.86 -5.31 6.97
CA MET A 139 4.34 -5.85 8.24
C MET A 139 5.54 -6.80 8.04
N LYS A 140 5.48 -7.67 7.02
CA LYS A 140 6.62 -8.56 6.69
C LYS A 140 7.86 -7.79 6.26
N LEU A 141 7.69 -6.70 5.50
CA LEU A 141 8.80 -5.83 5.13
C LEU A 141 9.44 -5.21 6.39
N LEU A 142 8.64 -4.69 7.31
CA LEU A 142 9.12 -4.09 8.57
C LEU A 142 9.80 -5.10 9.50
N GLU A 143 9.20 -6.29 9.68
CA GLU A 143 9.77 -7.38 10.49
C GLU A 143 11.15 -7.80 10.00
N ARG A 144 11.33 -7.83 8.68
CA ARG A 144 12.58 -8.23 8.04
C ARG A 144 13.70 -7.22 8.28
N GLU A 145 13.39 -5.94 8.23
CA GLU A 145 14.37 -4.86 8.45
C GLU A 145 14.64 -4.57 9.93
N HIS A 146 14.12 -5.42 10.84
CA HIS A 146 14.19 -5.22 12.28
C HIS A 146 13.68 -3.84 12.73
N ILE A 147 12.77 -3.24 11.94
CA ILE A 147 12.14 -1.96 12.26
C ILE A 147 11.00 -2.25 13.24
N LEU A 148 11.12 -1.77 14.48
CA LEU A 148 10.10 -2.02 15.51
C LEU A 148 8.74 -1.40 15.10
N PRO A 149 7.61 -2.14 15.19
CA PRO A 149 6.30 -1.67 14.71
C PRO A 149 5.70 -0.48 15.48
N PHE A 150 6.34 -0.03 16.56
CA PHE A 150 5.77 0.93 17.50
C PHE A 150 5.59 2.36 16.94
N GLY A 151 6.09 2.66 15.74
CA GLY A 151 5.88 3.95 15.05
C GLY A 151 5.10 3.90 13.73
N TYR A 152 4.80 2.72 13.17
CA TYR A 152 4.42 2.57 11.76
C TYR A 152 2.97 2.14 11.50
N LYS A 153 2.17 1.88 12.56
CA LYS A 153 0.74 1.52 12.43
C LYS A 153 -0.14 2.56 11.72
N LEU A 154 0.42 3.71 11.34
CA LEU A 154 -0.31 4.85 10.78
C LEU A 154 0.31 5.44 9.50
N LEU A 155 1.46 4.95 9.02
CA LEU A 155 2.07 5.56 7.85
C LEU A 155 1.38 5.10 6.56
N ASN A 156 0.85 6.06 5.80
CA ASN A 156 0.45 5.80 4.43
C ASN A 156 1.70 5.48 3.58
N VAL A 157 1.52 4.83 2.42
CA VAL A 157 2.67 4.39 1.61
C VAL A 157 3.55 5.58 1.16
N THR A 158 2.98 6.78 1.05
CA THR A 158 3.72 8.02 0.77
C THR A 158 4.69 8.40 1.89
N GLU A 159 4.29 8.21 3.15
CA GLU A 159 5.16 8.42 4.31
C GLU A 159 6.22 7.32 4.44
N PHE A 160 5.92 6.11 3.96
CA PHE A 160 6.89 5.02 3.80
C PHE A 160 8.01 5.41 2.81
N THR A 161 7.65 5.89 1.61
CA THR A 161 8.62 6.36 0.61
C THR A 161 9.41 7.60 1.07
N ARG A 162 8.81 8.48 1.89
CA ARG A 162 9.50 9.66 2.43
C ARG A 162 10.54 9.27 3.49
N TYR A 163 10.28 8.21 4.26
CA TYR A 163 11.26 7.66 5.19
C TYR A 163 12.44 7.01 4.44
N GLU A 164 12.20 6.29 3.35
CA GLU A 164 13.26 5.76 2.46
C GLU A 164 14.22 6.89 2.01
N GLN A 165 13.68 8.01 1.53
CA GLN A 165 14.48 9.16 1.09
C GLN A 165 15.30 9.81 2.23
N MET A 166 14.76 9.84 3.44
CA MET A 166 15.50 10.37 4.60
C MET A 166 16.64 9.46 5.02
N LYS A 167 16.40 8.14 5.08
CA LYS A 167 17.39 7.13 5.45
C LYS A 167 18.56 7.06 4.47
N GLU A 168 18.28 7.07 3.16
CA GLU A 168 19.32 7.13 2.13
C GLU A 168 20.17 8.41 2.26
N SER A 169 19.56 9.54 2.63
CA SER A 169 20.30 10.79 2.82
C SER A 169 21.19 10.79 4.07
N GLU A 170 20.76 10.14 5.16
CA GLU A 170 21.56 9.99 6.39
C GLU A 170 22.74 9.03 6.20
N GLU A 171 22.55 7.93 5.46
CA GLU A 171 23.63 6.98 5.15
C GLU A 171 24.68 7.60 4.22
N VAL A 172 24.27 8.40 3.23
CA VAL A 172 25.19 9.15 2.36
C VAL A 172 25.95 10.22 3.15
N LEU A 173 25.28 10.92 4.06
CA LEU A 173 25.95 11.89 4.93
C LEU A 173 26.99 11.19 5.80
N ASN A 174 26.64 10.13 6.52
CA ASN A 174 27.55 9.43 7.42
C ASN A 174 28.76 8.81 6.70
N ALA A 175 28.58 8.25 5.51
CA ALA A 175 29.69 7.75 4.70
C ALA A 175 30.68 8.87 4.30
N SER A 176 30.19 10.08 4.04
CA SER A 176 31.02 11.24 3.73
C SER A 176 31.86 11.73 4.92
N TRP A 177 31.41 11.50 6.16
CA TRP A 177 32.17 11.89 7.37
C TRP A 177 33.26 10.87 7.73
N GLU A 178 33.03 9.58 7.47
CA GLU A 178 34.01 8.52 7.72
C GLU A 178 35.21 8.61 6.74
N ASP A 179 34.97 8.99 5.49
CA ASP A 179 36.04 9.22 4.50
C ASP A 179 36.90 10.46 4.86
N GLU A 180 36.33 11.51 5.44
CA GLU A 180 37.08 12.71 5.89
C GLU A 180 37.90 12.48 7.18
N GLU A 181 37.50 11.56 8.04
CA GLU A 181 38.28 11.18 9.24
C GLU A 181 39.45 10.24 8.92
N MET A 182 39.34 9.43 7.86
CA MET A 182 40.40 8.52 7.40
C MET A 182 41.54 9.24 6.64
N GLU A 183 41.31 10.48 6.18
CA GLU A 183 42.31 11.32 5.51
C GLU A 183 43.08 12.27 6.45
N ARG A 184 42.89 12.19 7.78
CA ARG A 184 43.62 12.99 8.78
C ARG A 184 44.67 12.24 9.59
#